data_AF-A0AAW2MEV4-F1
#
_entry.id   AF-A0AAW2MEV4-F1
#
_cell.length_a   1.000
_cell.length_b   1.000
_cell.length_c   1.000
_cell.angle_alpha   90.00
_cell.angle_beta   90.00
_cell.angle_gamma   90.00
#
_symmetry.space_group_name_H-M   'P 1'
#
loop_
_entity.id
_entity.type
_entity.pdbx_description
1 polymer ?
#
loop_
_entity_poly.entity_id
_entity_poly.type
_entity_poly.pdbx_seq_one_letter_code
_entity_poly.pdbx_strand_id
1 'polypeptide(L)'
;MISENFTRFLPSEFGMDPARMGDALEPGRVSFDEKMAVRKAIQEANIPHTYVSANCFAGYFVGNLCQIGTLLPPKHKVRIYGDGNVKAVFMDEDDVATYTIKAIDDPRTLNRHFT
;
A
#
# COMPACT_ATOMS: atom_id res chain seq x y z
N MET A 1 -12.13 -1.30 -33.20
CA MET A 1 -11.78 -2.65 -32.70
C MET A 1 -10.34 -2.54 -32.23
N ILE A 2 -10.09 -2.19 -30.97
CA ILE A 2 -10.31 -2.99 -29.76
C ILE A 2 -11.22 -2.23 -28.79
N SER A 3 -12.35 -2.82 -28.36
CA SER A 3 -13.16 -2.32 -27.25
C SER A 3 -12.81 -3.14 -26.01
N GLU A 4 -11.62 -2.93 -25.45
CA GLU A 4 -11.27 -3.53 -24.17
C GLU A 4 -11.85 -2.65 -23.06
N ASN A 5 -13.02 -3.07 -22.59
CA ASN A 5 -13.78 -2.46 -21.50
C ASN A 5 -13.06 -2.77 -20.17
N PHE A 6 -11.91 -2.13 -19.90
CA PHE A 6 -11.34 -2.16 -18.55
C PHE A 6 -12.29 -1.42 -17.61
N THR A 7 -13.01 -2.16 -16.77
CA THR A 7 -13.95 -1.58 -15.79
C THR A 7 -13.22 -0.90 -14.63
N ARG A 8 -12.02 -1.40 -14.28
CA ARG A 8 -11.16 -0.82 -13.24
C ARG A 8 -9.71 -1.28 -13.35
N PHE A 9 -8.77 -0.33 -13.24
CA PHE A 9 -7.35 -0.60 -13.07
C PHE A 9 -6.92 -0.40 -11.60
N LEU A 10 -6.21 -1.38 -11.04
CA LEU A 10 -5.65 -1.30 -9.70
C LEU A 10 -4.12 -1.37 -9.83
N PRO A 11 -3.40 -0.23 -9.78
CA PRO A 11 -1.94 -0.24 -9.87
C PRO A 11 -1.31 -0.89 -8.62
N SER A 12 -0.03 -1.24 -8.72
CA SER A 12 0.75 -1.78 -7.61
C SER A 12 0.96 -0.71 -6.53
N GLU A 13 0.01 -0.61 -5.60
CA GLU A 13 -0.03 0.34 -4.49
C GLU A 13 0.33 -0.36 -3.17
N PHE A 14 -0.61 -1.12 -2.63
CA PHE A 14 -0.49 -2.14 -1.57
C PHE A 14 0.47 -1.83 -0.39
N GLY A 15 0.55 -0.55 -0.02
CA GLY A 15 1.37 -0.08 1.09
C GLY A 15 0.80 1.20 1.69
N MET A 16 1.69 2.11 2.10
CA MET A 16 1.31 3.46 2.51
C MET A 16 0.83 4.28 1.31
N ASP A 17 -0.14 5.18 1.53
CA ASP A 17 -0.60 6.10 0.50
C ASP A 17 0.51 7.11 0.13
N PRO A 18 1.14 7.02 -1.07
CA PRO A 18 2.21 7.92 -1.48
C PRO A 18 1.81 9.40 -1.46
N ALA A 19 0.52 9.72 -1.67
CA ALA A 19 0.02 11.09 -1.63
C ALA A 19 0.11 11.74 -0.23
N ARG A 20 0.30 10.93 0.83
CA ARG A 20 0.40 11.38 2.22
C ARG A 20 1.83 11.31 2.78
N MET A 21 2.81 10.95 1.96
CA MET A 21 4.19 10.67 2.39
C MET A 21 5.16 11.82 2.09
N GLY A 22 4.71 13.07 2.18
CA GLY A 22 5.53 14.26 1.87
C GLY A 22 6.79 14.39 2.73
N ASP A 23 6.75 13.90 3.96
CA ASP A 23 7.86 13.94 4.92
C ASP A 23 8.77 12.70 4.88
N ALA A 24 8.57 11.79 3.90
CA ALA A 24 9.41 10.61 3.74
C ALA A 24 10.86 11.02 3.45
N LEU A 25 11.81 10.27 4.01
CA LEU A 25 13.24 10.48 3.79
C LEU A 25 13.76 9.57 2.67
N GLU A 26 14.85 10.00 2.03
CA GLU A 26 15.62 9.13 1.13
C GLU A 26 16.30 7.98 1.89
N PRO A 27 16.37 6.76 1.32
CA PRO A 27 15.94 6.39 -0.03
C PRO A 27 14.45 5.98 -0.15
N GLY A 28 13.70 5.95 0.96
CA GLY A 28 12.30 5.48 0.94
C GLY A 28 11.38 6.36 0.09
N ARG A 29 11.66 7.66 0.04
CA ARG A 29 10.91 8.66 -0.72
C ARG A 29 10.85 8.38 -2.23
N VAL A 30 11.92 7.83 -2.84
CA VAL A 30 11.95 7.47 -4.27
C VAL A 30 10.73 6.66 -4.68
N SER A 31 10.39 5.62 -3.89
CA SER A 31 9.29 4.72 -4.21
C SER A 31 7.91 5.40 -4.19
N PHE A 32 7.72 6.42 -3.36
CA PHE A 32 6.48 7.20 -3.32
C PHE A 32 6.37 8.13 -4.53
N ASP A 33 7.47 8.79 -4.91
CA ASP A 33 7.52 9.67 -6.07
C ASP A 33 7.25 8.89 -7.37
N GLU A 34 7.82 7.69 -7.51
CA GLU A 34 7.58 6.80 -8.65
C GLU A 34 6.10 6.36 -8.74
N LYS A 35 5.47 5.99 -7.61
CA LYS A 35 4.03 5.66 -7.58
C LYS A 35 3.17 6.87 -7.92
N MET A 36 3.52 8.08 -7.46
CA MET A 36 2.81 9.31 -7.82
C MET A 36 2.89 9.61 -9.32
N ALA A 37 4.02 9.32 -9.97
CA ALA A 37 4.13 9.42 -11.43
C ALA A 37 3.17 8.47 -12.15
N VAL A 38 3.03 7.24 -11.67
CA VAL A 38 2.06 6.26 -12.19
C VAL A 38 0.63 6.74 -11.97
N ARG A 39 0.27 7.22 -10.77
CA ARG A 39 -1.07 7.77 -10.49
C ARG A 39 -1.42 8.93 -11.41
N LYS A 40 -0.47 9.83 -11.66
CA LYS A 40 -0.64 10.95 -12.59
C LYS A 40 -0.92 10.45 -14.01
N ALA A 41 -0.15 9.50 -14.51
CA ALA A 41 -0.35 8.93 -15.85
C ALA A 41 -1.72 8.25 -16.01
N ILE A 42 -2.18 7.52 -14.99
CA ILE A 42 -3.53 6.90 -14.96
C ILE A 42 -4.63 7.96 -15.07
N GLN A 43 -4.49 9.04 -14.30
CA GLN A 43 -5.47 10.14 -14.26
C GLN A 43 -5.50 10.90 -15.58
N GLU A 44 -4.34 11.25 -16.14
CA GLU A 44 -4.24 11.97 -17.43
C GLU A 44 -4.79 11.13 -18.59
N ALA A 45 -4.65 9.81 -18.53
CA ALA A 45 -5.22 8.88 -19.50
C ALA A 45 -6.72 8.61 -19.28
N ASN A 46 -7.36 9.19 -18.25
CA ASN A 46 -8.76 8.95 -17.87
C ASN A 46 -9.10 7.46 -17.68
N ILE A 47 -8.15 6.67 -17.15
CA ILE A 47 -8.36 5.24 -16.88
C ILE A 47 -9.16 5.11 -15.57
N PRO A 48 -10.30 4.38 -15.56
CA PRO A 48 -11.01 4.06 -14.32
C PRO A 48 -10.11 3.32 -13.35
N HIS A 49 -9.96 3.79 -12.11
CA HIS A 49 -8.96 3.22 -11.20
C HIS A 49 -9.39 3.16 -9.73
N THR A 50 -8.67 2.35 -8.95
CA THR A 50 -8.75 2.33 -7.50
C THR A 50 -7.36 2.17 -6.91
N TYR A 51 -7.00 3.02 -5.95
CA TYR A 51 -5.73 2.90 -5.22
C TYR A 51 -5.96 2.21 -3.88
N VAL A 52 -5.29 1.08 -3.65
CA VAL A 52 -5.43 0.29 -2.42
C VAL A 52 -4.25 0.57 -1.50
N SER A 53 -4.48 1.26 -0.38
CA SER A 53 -3.46 1.52 0.64
C SER A 53 -3.55 0.47 1.75
N ALA A 54 -2.85 -0.65 1.55
CA ALA A 54 -2.91 -1.81 2.44
C ALA A 54 -1.99 -1.73 3.68
N ASN A 55 -1.27 -0.61 3.88
CA ASN A 55 -0.33 -0.40 4.99
C ASN A 55 0.74 -1.49 5.14
N CYS A 56 0.91 -2.07 6.33
CA CYS A 56 1.97 -3.02 6.65
C CYS A 56 1.46 -4.46 6.60
N PHE A 57 1.99 -5.27 5.68
CA PHE A 57 1.70 -6.70 5.63
C PHE A 57 2.20 -7.44 6.89
N ALA A 58 1.33 -8.24 7.50
CA ALA A 58 1.60 -8.88 8.78
C ALA A 58 2.82 -9.83 8.71
N GLY A 59 2.95 -10.62 7.64
CA GLY A 59 4.09 -11.51 7.44
C GLY A 59 5.44 -10.78 7.35
N TYR A 60 5.46 -9.54 6.83
CA TYR A 60 6.68 -8.74 6.72
C TYR A 60 7.02 -7.95 7.99
N PHE A 61 6.00 -7.42 8.67
CA PHE A 61 6.19 -6.47 9.78
C PHE A 61 5.88 -7.08 11.15
N VAL A 62 4.77 -7.81 11.30
CA VAL A 62 4.38 -8.38 12.59
C VAL A 62 5.24 -9.60 12.91
N GLY A 63 5.51 -10.45 11.91
CA GLY A 63 6.26 -11.70 12.07
C GLY A 63 7.63 -11.53 12.73
N ASN A 64 8.32 -10.41 12.46
CA ASN A 64 9.64 -10.09 13.02
C ASN A 64 9.63 -8.96 14.04
N LEU A 65 8.46 -8.45 14.47
CA LEU A 65 8.33 -7.24 15.30
C LEU A 65 9.01 -5.99 14.68
N CYS A 66 8.83 -5.82 13.37
CA CYS A 66 9.39 -4.76 12.53
C CYS A 66 10.92 -4.70 12.53
N GLN A 67 11.62 -5.79 12.87
CA GLN A 67 13.07 -5.79 12.96
C GLN A 67 13.76 -6.05 11.61
N ILE A 68 14.77 -5.25 11.29
CA ILE A 68 15.58 -5.45 10.09
C ILE A 68 16.43 -6.72 10.23
N GLY A 69 16.45 -7.56 9.18
CA GLY A 69 17.35 -8.70 9.04
C GLY A 69 16.82 -10.05 9.53
N THR A 70 15.56 -10.13 9.97
CA THR A 70 14.90 -11.39 10.35
C THR A 70 13.44 -11.38 9.89
N LEU A 71 12.85 -12.54 9.62
CA LEU A 71 11.41 -12.72 9.38
C LEU A 71 10.70 -13.33 10.60
N LEU A 72 11.47 -13.79 11.58
CA LEU A 72 10.97 -14.41 12.81
C LEU A 72 11.18 -13.46 14.00
N PRO A 73 10.33 -13.57 15.05
CA PRO A 73 10.40 -12.63 16.15
C PRO A 73 11.69 -12.87 16.94
N PRO A 74 12.46 -11.81 17.26
CA PRO A 74 13.67 -11.97 18.07
C PRO A 74 13.30 -12.42 19.49
N LYS A 75 14.06 -13.36 20.04
CA LYS A 75 13.78 -13.96 21.36
C LYS A 75 14.44 -13.26 22.54
N HIS A 76 15.42 -12.39 22.28
CA HIS A 76 16.29 -11.84 23.34
C HIS A 76 16.32 -10.31 23.39
N LYS A 77 16.32 -9.65 22.23
CA LYS A 77 16.42 -8.20 22.13
C LYS A 77 15.56 -7.71 20.98
N VAL A 78 14.80 -6.65 21.24
CA VAL A 78 14.03 -5.93 20.23
C VAL A 78 14.49 -4.47 20.22
N ARG A 79 14.51 -3.85 19.04
CA ARG A 79 14.73 -2.40 18.89
C ARG A 79 13.39 -1.72 18.70
N ILE A 80 13.11 -0.73 19.55
CA ILE A 80 11.97 0.17 19.39
C ILE A 80 12.44 1.37 18.57
N TYR A 81 11.69 1.72 17.52
CA TYR A 81 11.98 2.88 16.69
C TYR A 81 11.34 4.13 17.31
N GLY A 82 12.13 5.21 17.46
CA GLY A 82 11.68 6.40 18.17
C GLY A 82 11.35 6.10 19.63
N ASP A 83 10.17 6.51 20.08
CA ASP A 83 9.64 6.26 21.42
C ASP A 83 8.65 5.07 21.48
N GLY A 84 8.30 4.50 20.33
CA GLY A 84 7.35 3.37 20.23
C GLY A 84 5.87 3.74 20.34
N ASN A 85 5.50 5.02 20.38
CA ASN A 85 4.10 5.45 20.56
C ASN A 85 3.36 5.73 19.25
N VAL A 86 4.08 5.77 18.12
CA VAL A 86 3.50 5.97 16.80
C VAL A 86 2.64 4.76 16.41
N LYS A 87 1.40 5.01 15.99
CA LYS A 87 0.47 3.97 15.58
C LYS A 87 0.78 3.49 14.16
N ALA A 88 0.64 2.19 13.95
CA ALA A 88 0.73 1.54 12.64
C ALA A 88 -0.49 0.61 12.46
N VAL A 89 -0.84 0.37 11.19
CA VAL A 89 -1.90 -0.57 10.81
C VAL A 89 -1.25 -1.77 10.15
N PHE A 90 -1.52 -2.95 10.68
CA PHE A 90 -1.02 -4.22 10.16
C PHE A 90 -2.17 -5.01 9.55
N MET A 91 -1.99 -5.50 8.34
CA MET A 91 -3.01 -6.24 7.59
C MET A 91 -2.49 -7.63 7.28
N ASP A 92 -3.34 -8.63 7.50
CA ASP A 92 -3.10 -9.97 6.99
C ASP A 92 -3.18 -9.96 5.45
N GLU A 93 -2.24 -10.64 4.79
CA GLU A 93 -2.12 -10.63 3.34
C GLU A 93 -3.35 -11.24 2.63
N ASP A 94 -4.01 -12.22 3.23
CA ASP A 94 -5.24 -12.82 2.67
C ASP A 94 -6.42 -11.85 2.79
N ASP A 95 -6.47 -11.03 3.85
CA ASP A 95 -7.43 -9.94 3.97
C ASP A 95 -7.19 -8.86 2.92
N VAL A 96 -5.92 -8.47 2.69
CA VAL A 96 -5.57 -7.51 1.63
C VAL A 96 -6.07 -8.01 0.28
N ALA A 97 -5.81 -9.27 -0.05
CA ALA A 97 -6.31 -9.89 -1.28
C ALA A 97 -7.84 -9.85 -1.34
N THR A 98 -8.51 -10.27 -0.26
CA THR A 98 -9.97 -10.31 -0.18
C THR A 98 -10.61 -8.94 -0.41
N TYR A 99 -10.12 -7.90 0.29
CA TYR A 99 -10.68 -6.56 0.16
C TYR A 99 -10.30 -5.88 -1.16
N THR A 100 -9.15 -6.21 -1.74
CA THR A 100 -8.79 -5.77 -3.09
C THR A 100 -9.78 -6.29 -4.13
N ILE A 101 -10.10 -7.60 -4.09
CA ILE A 101 -11.08 -8.20 -5.02
C ILE A 101 -12.48 -7.62 -4.81
N LYS A 102 -12.91 -7.46 -3.55
CA LYS A 102 -14.21 -6.83 -3.24
C LYS A 102 -14.32 -5.40 -3.79
N ALA A 103 -13.21 -4.70 -3.94
CA ALA A 103 -13.18 -3.31 -4.41
C ALA A 103 -13.24 -3.16 -5.93
N ILE A 104 -13.02 -4.21 -6.73
CA ILE A 104 -12.93 -4.12 -8.20
C ILE A 104 -14.23 -3.60 -8.81
N ASP A 105 -15.36 -4.21 -8.44
CA ASP A 105 -16.68 -3.90 -8.98
C ASP A 105 -17.53 -3.02 -8.07
N ASP A 106 -17.00 -2.61 -6.89
CA ASP A 106 -17.71 -1.71 -6.00
C ASP A 106 -17.77 -0.29 -6.62
N PRO A 107 -18.96 0.28 -6.86
CA PRO A 107 -19.07 1.64 -7.37
C PRO A 107 -18.53 2.70 -6.40
N ARG A 108 -18.46 2.41 -5.10
CA ARG A 108 -17.97 3.34 -4.07
C ARG A 108 -16.45 3.56 -4.16
N THR A 109 -15.73 2.65 -4.80
CA THR A 109 -14.26 2.69 -4.92
C THR A 109 -13.78 3.27 -6.25
N LEU A 110 -14.71 3.63 -7.16
CA LEU A 110 -14.40 4.16 -8.49
C LEU A 110 -13.68 5.50 -8.41
N ASN A 111 -12.46 5.57 -8.96
CA ASN A 111 -11.59 6.74 -8.96
C ASN A 111 -11.33 7.26 -7.53
N ARG A 112 -11.22 6.34 -6.57
CA ARG A 112 -10.95 6.62 -5.14
C ARG A 112 -9.73 5.85 -4.66
N HIS A 113 -9.24 6.26 -3.49
CA HIS A 113 -8.35 5.45 -2.66
C HIS A 113 -9.12 4.95 -1.43
N PHE A 114 -8.71 3.81 -0.88
CA PHE A 114 -9.18 3.32 0.42
C PHE A 114 -8.06 2.63 1.19
N THR A 115 -8.29 2.47 2.48
CA THR A 115 -7.44 1.75 3.44
C THR A 115 -8.22 0.59 4.03
#